data_AF-A0A6H2A2C1-F1
#
_entry.id   AF-A0A6H2A2C1-F1
#
_cell.length_a   1.000
_cell.length_b   1.000
_cell.length_c   1.000
_cell.angle_alpha   90.00
_cell.angle_beta   90.00
_cell.angle_gamma   90.00
#
_symmetry.space_group_name_H-M   'P 1'
#
loop_
_entity.id
_entity.type
_entity.pdbx_description
1 polymer ?
#
loop_
_entity_poly.entity_id
_entity_poly.type
_entity_poly.pdbx_seq_one_letter_code
_entity_poly.pdbx_strand_id
1 'polypeptide(L)'
;MARWDYHVKVKHLFTEKEDHTAVQKSMTDVADVIQREVGFAGFSVKKFRSIPEGDDTFGPVDYANRLIDRMYDFADSHGIWIE
;
A
#
# COMPACT_ATOMS: atom_id res chain seq x y z
N MET A 1 10.99 6.69 -22.38
CA MET A 1 10.68 5.35 -21.80
C MET A 1 11.16 5.40 -20.37
N ALA A 2 10.27 5.33 -19.38
CA ALA A 2 10.66 5.23 -17.98
C ALA A 2 11.48 3.94 -17.81
N ARG A 3 12.65 4.04 -17.20
CA ARG A 3 13.53 2.90 -16.93
C ARG A 3 13.14 2.40 -15.54
N TRP A 4 12.45 1.28 -15.50
CA TRP A 4 12.02 0.67 -14.24
C TRP A 4 13.18 -0.18 -13.72
N ASP A 5 13.82 0.26 -12.65
CA ASP A 5 15.07 -0.34 -12.15
C ASP A 5 14.80 -1.36 -11.03
N TYR A 6 13.60 -1.37 -10.45
CA TYR A 6 13.21 -2.26 -9.34
C TYR A 6 11.83 -2.87 -9.59
N HIS A 7 11.68 -4.18 -9.37
CA HIS A 7 10.41 -4.91 -9.53
C HIS A 7 9.95 -5.43 -8.17
N VAL A 8 8.73 -5.09 -7.75
CA VAL A 8 8.18 -5.48 -6.45
C VAL A 8 6.78 -6.06 -6.62
N LYS A 9 6.54 -7.27 -6.13
CA LYS A 9 5.21 -7.89 -6.20
C LYS A 9 4.36 -7.51 -4.99
N VAL A 10 3.30 -6.75 -5.21
CA VAL A 10 2.36 -6.32 -4.16
C VAL A 10 0.99 -6.89 -4.50
N LYS A 11 0.34 -7.67 -3.63
CA LYS A 11 -1.01 -8.16 -3.88
C LYS A 11 -2.04 -7.13 -3.38
N HIS A 12 -2.80 -6.52 -4.28
CA HIS A 12 -3.69 -5.39 -3.97
C HIS A 12 -5.03 -5.52 -4.70
N LEU A 13 -6.06 -6.03 -4.02
CA LEU A 13 -7.46 -5.88 -4.45
C LEU A 13 -8.33 -5.87 -3.21
N PHE A 14 -8.55 -4.68 -2.65
CA PHE A 14 -9.51 -4.51 -1.57
C PHE A 14 -10.91 -4.36 -2.16
N THR A 15 -11.88 -5.09 -1.63
CA THR A 15 -13.29 -4.93 -2.02
C THR A 15 -14.11 -4.47 -0.82
N GLU A 16 -15.18 -3.71 -1.05
CA GLU A 16 -16.09 -3.20 0.02
C GLU A 16 -16.71 -4.30 0.91
N LYS A 17 -16.51 -5.58 0.56
CA LYS A 17 -17.00 -6.74 1.32
C LYS A 17 -16.01 -7.23 2.39
N GLU A 18 -14.79 -6.71 2.44
CA GLU A 18 -13.79 -7.12 3.42
C GLU A 18 -14.00 -6.44 4.77
N ASP A 19 -13.86 -7.23 5.85
CA ASP A 19 -13.91 -6.70 7.21
C ASP A 19 -12.61 -5.97 7.55
N HIS A 20 -12.69 -5.05 8.52
CA HIS A 20 -11.54 -4.24 8.94
C HIS A 20 -10.31 -5.08 9.30
N THR A 21 -10.51 -6.23 9.96
CA THR A 21 -9.41 -7.15 10.31
C THR A 21 -8.69 -7.68 9.08
N ALA A 22 -9.41 -8.09 8.03
CA ALA A 22 -8.80 -8.54 6.78
C ALA A 22 -8.07 -7.40 6.08
N VAL A 23 -8.66 -6.20 6.04
CA VAL A 23 -8.01 -5.01 5.46
C VAL A 23 -6.71 -4.69 6.21
N GLN A 24 -6.73 -4.67 7.53
CA GLN A 24 -5.55 -4.37 8.36
C GLN A 24 -4.45 -5.42 8.18
N LYS A 25 -4.82 -6.70 8.11
CA LYS A 25 -3.86 -7.79 7.85
C LYS A 25 -3.19 -7.63 6.49
N SER A 26 -3.99 -7.50 5.43
CA SER A 26 -3.48 -7.32 4.07
C SER A 26 -2.62 -6.06 3.93
N MET A 27 -3.01 -4.93 4.55
CA MET A 27 -2.19 -3.72 4.54
C MET A 27 -0.88 -3.87 5.32
N THR A 28 -0.87 -4.69 6.38
CA THR A 28 0.35 -5.05 7.10
C THR A 28 1.27 -5.90 6.24
N ASP A 29 0.73 -6.87 5.50
CA ASP A 29 1.51 -7.69 4.56
C ASP A 29 2.16 -6.82 3.47
N VAL A 30 1.42 -5.84 2.92
CA VAL A 30 1.95 -4.85 1.97
C VAL A 30 3.07 -4.02 2.61
N ALA A 31 2.87 -3.52 3.83
CA ALA A 31 3.88 -2.75 4.56
C ALA A 31 5.19 -3.53 4.74
N ASP A 32 5.09 -4.82 5.03
CA ASP A 32 6.23 -5.70 5.25
C ASP A 32 7.03 -5.98 3.98
N VAL A 33 6.34 -6.11 2.83
CA VAL A 33 6.99 -6.19 1.52
C VAL A 33 7.74 -4.89 1.23
N ILE A 34 7.06 -3.75 1.29
CA ILE A 34 7.65 -2.44 1.01
C ILE A 34 8.88 -2.18 1.90
N GLN A 35 8.81 -2.52 3.19
CA GLN A 35 9.90 -2.26 4.12
C GLN A 35 11.18 -3.07 3.81
N ARG A 36 11.06 -4.21 3.13
CA ARG A 36 12.20 -5.06 2.75
C ARG A 36 12.86 -4.60 1.45
N GLU A 37 12.14 -3.85 0.62
CA GLU A 37 12.58 -3.46 -0.71
C GLU A 37 13.38 -2.16 -0.66
N VAL A 38 14.63 -2.22 -1.14
CA VAL A 38 15.55 -1.07 -1.15
C VAL A 38 14.99 0.09 -1.99
N GLY A 39 14.24 -0.21 -3.06
CA GLY A 39 13.59 0.80 -3.89
C GLY A 39 12.64 1.71 -3.11
N PHE A 40 12.04 1.21 -2.03
CA PHE A 40 11.12 1.97 -1.18
C PHE A 40 11.83 2.64 0.02
N ALA A 41 13.16 2.72 0.02
CA ALA A 41 13.89 3.44 1.05
C ALA A 41 13.39 4.91 1.17
N GLY A 42 12.81 5.25 2.31
CA GLY A 42 12.22 6.57 2.57
C GLY A 42 10.69 6.62 2.49
N PHE A 43 10.03 5.59 1.98
CA PHE A 43 8.57 5.50 2.03
C PHE A 43 8.09 5.11 3.44
N SER A 44 7.16 5.88 4.00
CA SER A 44 6.65 5.64 5.35
C SER A 44 5.49 4.65 5.36
N VAL A 45 5.76 3.40 5.76
CA VAL A 45 4.74 2.34 5.86
C VAL A 45 3.94 2.34 7.18
N LYS A 46 4.24 3.26 8.12
CA LYS A 46 3.59 3.28 9.45
C LYS A 46 2.07 3.32 9.37
N LYS A 47 1.53 4.05 8.39
CA LYS A 47 0.07 4.20 8.18
C LYS A 47 -0.59 2.94 7.64
N PHE A 48 0.16 2.07 6.94
CA PHE A 48 -0.34 0.80 6.43
C PHE A 48 -0.59 -0.20 7.57
N ARG A 49 0.21 -0.15 8.65
CA ARG A 49 0.05 -1.02 9.82
C ARG A 49 -1.04 -0.53 10.81
N SER A 50 -1.47 0.71 10.66
CA SER A 50 -2.40 1.38 11.57
C SER A 50 -3.64 1.86 10.83
N ILE A 51 -4.23 0.99 10.00
CA ILE A 51 -5.48 1.29 9.29
C ILE A 51 -6.58 1.54 10.33
N PRO A 52 -7.22 2.73 10.33
CA PRO A 52 -8.32 3.01 11.25
C PRO A 52 -9.53 2.12 10.90
N GLU A 53 -10.37 1.83 11.89
CA GLU A 53 -11.66 1.13 11.68
C GLU A 53 -12.64 1.90 10.77
N GLY A 54 -12.34 3.17 10.52
CA GLY A 54 -13.18 4.10 9.78
C GLY A 54 -13.98 5.01 10.70
N ASP A 55 -14.62 6.01 10.11
CA ASP A 55 -15.61 6.88 10.75
C ASP A 55 -16.86 6.96 9.83
N ASP A 56 -17.87 7.77 10.20
CA ASP A 56 -19.10 7.91 9.41
C ASP A 56 -18.86 8.45 7.97
N THR A 57 -17.65 8.92 7.67
CA THR A 57 -17.28 9.59 6.40
C THR A 57 -16.34 8.78 5.51
N PHE A 58 -15.49 7.93 6.09
CA PHE A 58 -14.53 7.11 5.34
C PHE A 58 -14.41 5.72 5.95
N GLY A 59 -14.60 4.70 5.10
CA GLY A 59 -14.39 3.32 5.48
C GLY A 59 -12.90 2.94 5.52
N PRO A 60 -12.56 1.81 6.17
CA PRO A 60 -11.19 1.30 6.21
C PRO A 60 -10.67 0.93 4.82
N VAL A 61 -11.55 0.49 3.92
CA VAL A 61 -11.24 0.20 2.51
C VAL A 61 -10.84 1.47 1.76
N ASP A 62 -11.57 2.57 1.94
CA ASP A 62 -11.24 3.86 1.30
C ASP A 62 -9.88 4.38 1.75
N TYR A 63 -9.59 4.24 3.05
CA TYR A 63 -8.31 4.63 3.61
C TYR A 63 -7.16 3.77 3.05
N ALA A 64 -7.37 2.45 2.97
CA ALA A 64 -6.40 1.51 2.41
C ALA A 64 -6.09 1.82 0.94
N ASN A 65 -7.12 2.05 0.12
CA ASN A 65 -6.96 2.39 -1.29
C ASN A 65 -6.18 3.68 -1.49
N ARG A 66 -6.48 4.73 -0.70
CA ARG A 66 -5.70 6.00 -0.75
C ARG A 66 -4.23 5.83 -0.38
N LEU A 67 -3.91 4.91 0.53
CA LEU A 67 -2.52 4.61 0.86
C LEU A 67 -1.81 3.86 -0.26
N ILE A 68 -2.51 2.92 -0.90
CA ILE A 68 -2.01 2.21 -2.08
C ILE A 68 -1.75 3.18 -3.24
N ASP A 69 -2.64 4.13 -3.51
CA ASP A 69 -2.42 5.15 -4.54
C ASP A 69 -1.13 5.94 -4.28
N ARG A 70 -0.91 6.36 -3.02
CA ARG A 70 0.34 7.06 -2.63
C ARG A 70 1.59 6.19 -2.80
N MET A 71 1.47 4.88 -2.60
CA MET A 71 2.57 3.94 -2.87
C MET A 71 2.86 3.89 -4.37
N TYR A 72 1.83 3.85 -5.22
CA TYR A 72 1.99 3.91 -6.68
C TYR A 72 2.65 5.20 -7.15
N ASP A 73 2.23 6.36 -6.63
CA ASP A 73 2.86 7.65 -6.93
C ASP A 73 4.35 7.68 -6.54
N PHE A 74 4.66 7.11 -5.36
CA PHE A 74 6.04 6.98 -4.92
C PHE A 74 6.84 6.07 -5.87
N ALA A 75 6.27 4.93 -6.24
CA ALA A 75 6.90 3.97 -7.14
C ALA A 75 7.19 4.57 -8.52
N ASP A 76 6.23 5.29 -9.11
CA ASP A 76 6.40 5.98 -10.39
C ASP A 76 7.53 7.03 -10.32
N SER A 77 7.54 7.86 -9.27
CA SER A 77 8.58 8.88 -9.09
C SER A 77 9.99 8.32 -8.84
N HIS A 78 10.10 7.07 -8.40
CA HIS A 78 11.37 6.39 -8.11
C HIS A 78 11.73 5.31 -9.14
N GLY A 79 10.95 5.14 -10.22
CA GLY A 79 11.21 4.11 -11.23
C GLY A 79 11.08 2.69 -10.69
N ILE A 80 10.16 2.45 -9.77
CA ILE A 80 9.83 1.12 -9.22
C ILE A 80 8.60 0.58 -9.95
N TRP A 81 8.74 -0.60 -10.55
CA TRP A 81 7.66 -1.36 -11.13
C TRP A 81 7.00 -2.24 -10.08
N ILE A 82 5.69 -2.13 -9.92
CA ILE A 82 4.91 -2.97 -9.02
C ILE A 82 4.14 -4.01 -9.85
N GLU A 83 4.33 -5.29 -9.51
CA GLU A 83 3.62 -6.45 -10.10
C GLU A 83 2.44 -6.93 -9.25
#